data_AF-A0A653JD78-F1
#
_entry.id   AF-A0A653JD78-F1
#
_cell.length_a   1.000
_cell.length_b   1.000
_cell.length_c   1.000
_cell.angle_alpha   90.00
_cell.angle_beta   90.00
_cell.angle_gamma   90.00
#
_symmetry.space_group_name_H-M   'P 1'
#
loop_
_entity.id
_entity.type
_entity.pdbx_description
1 polymer ?
#
loop_
_entity_poly.entity_id
_entity_poly.type
_entity_poly.pdbx_seq_one_letter_code
_entity_poly.pdbx_strand_id
1 'polypeptide(L)'
;MDLASAQVIGAGIAAIGIGVAASGVGNVFASFLEGALRNPSAADGQQGRLFIGFAAAELLGLIAFAVAMMILYAPPAATPAEAVVVEAAAVEAPVAEEAPAAELAE
;
A
#
# COMPACT_ATOMS: atom_id res chain seq x y z
N MET A 1 -4.33 -26.57 9.38
CA MET A 1 -3.60 -25.29 9.27
C MET A 1 -4.44 -24.24 9.96
N ASP A 2 -3.85 -23.45 10.84
CA ASP A 2 -4.54 -22.33 11.50
C ASP A 2 -4.54 -21.08 10.60
N LEU A 3 -5.49 -20.18 10.83
CA LEU A 3 -5.68 -18.94 10.07
C LEU A 3 -4.42 -18.06 10.09
N ALA A 4 -3.75 -17.91 11.24
CA ALA A 4 -2.53 -17.11 11.33
C ALA A 4 -1.41 -17.67 10.43
N SER A 5 -1.30 -19.00 10.38
CA SER A 5 -0.33 -19.66 9.49
C SER A 5 -0.69 -19.48 8.01
N ALA A 6 -1.97 -19.60 7.66
CA ALA A 6 -2.45 -19.40 6.30
C ALA A 6 -2.28 -17.94 5.83
N GLN A 7 -2.46 -16.98 6.73
CA GLN A 7 -2.29 -15.55 6.47
C GLN A 7 -0.85 -15.20 6.07
N VAL A 8 0.13 -15.64 6.85
CA VAL A 8 1.56 -15.37 6.55
C VAL A 8 1.99 -16.04 5.24
N ILE A 9 1.51 -17.25 4.97
CA ILE A 9 1.80 -17.97 3.72
C ILE A 9 1.12 -17.29 2.54
N GLY A 10 -0.15 -16.88 2.66
CA GLY A 10 -0.88 -16.15 1.63
C GLY A 10 -0.22 -14.82 1.29
N ALA A 11 0.23 -14.07 2.30
CA ALA A 11 0.98 -12.83 2.10
C ALA A 11 2.32 -13.07 1.38
N GLY A 12 3.05 -14.12 1.75
CA GLY A 12 4.29 -14.52 1.07
C GLY A 12 4.07 -14.88 -0.40
N ILE A 13 2.99 -15.63 -0.70
CA ILE A 13 2.63 -15.98 -2.08
C ILE A 13 2.24 -14.72 -2.88
N ALA A 14 1.46 -13.81 -2.28
CA ALA A 14 1.11 -12.54 -2.93
C ALA A 14 2.36 -11.70 -3.24
N ALA A 15 3.33 -11.65 -2.33
CA ALA A 15 4.58 -10.90 -2.52
C ALA A 15 5.45 -11.42 -3.69
N ILE A 16 5.30 -12.67 -4.13
CA ILE A 16 5.99 -13.19 -5.33
C ILE A 16 5.64 -12.35 -6.57
N GLY A 17 4.42 -11.79 -6.63
CA GLY A 17 4.00 -10.91 -7.73
C GLY A 17 4.90 -9.68 -7.93
N ILE A 18 5.58 -9.21 -6.88
CA ILE A 18 6.56 -8.10 -6.96
C ILE A 18 7.76 -8.51 -7.83
N GLY A 19 8.27 -9.73 -7.68
CA GLY A 19 9.38 -10.23 -8.50
C GLY A 19 9.01 -10.38 -9.98
N VAL A 20 7.76 -10.77 -10.26
CA VAL A 20 7.24 -10.83 -11.63
C VAL A 20 7.11 -9.43 -12.23
N ALA A 21 6.61 -8.46 -11.46
CA ALA A 21 6.53 -7.06 -11.88
C ALA A 21 7.92 -6.46 -12.17
N ALA A 22 8.92 -6.76 -11.34
CA ALA A 22 10.31 -6.33 -11.56
C ALA A 22 10.88 -6.84 -12.90
N SER A 23 10.51 -8.06 -13.31
CA SER A 23 10.87 -8.58 -14.63
C SER A 23 10.19 -7.80 -15.77
N GLY A 24 8.93 -7.39 -15.57
CA GLY A 24 8.21 -6.51 -16.49
C GLY A 24 8.88 -5.13 -16.63
N VAL A 25 9.30 -4.53 -15.52
CA VAL A 25 10.06 -3.27 -15.50
C VAL A 25 11.37 -3.43 -16.27
N GLY A 26 12.13 -4.48 -16.00
CA GLY A 26 13.38 -4.79 -16.72
C GLY A 26 13.17 -4.88 -18.23
N ASN A 27 12.12 -5.58 -18.68
CA ASN A 27 11.79 -5.72 -20.10
C ASN A 27 11.42 -4.39 -20.76
N VAL A 28 10.66 -3.52 -20.08
CA VAL A 28 10.29 -2.19 -20.59
C VAL A 28 11.53 -1.33 -20.83
N PHE A 29 12.43 -1.24 -19.84
CA PHE A 29 13.66 -0.46 -19.97
C PHE A 29 14.66 -1.07 -20.95
N ALA A 30 14.79 -2.40 -20.98
CA ALA A 30 15.65 -3.09 -21.95
C ALA A 30 15.21 -2.80 -23.39
N SER A 31 13.90 -2.91 -23.67
CA SER A 31 13.34 -2.64 -25.00
C SER A 31 13.54 -1.18 -25.42
N PHE A 32 13.38 -0.24 -24.48
CA PHE A 32 13.66 1.17 -24.73
C PHE A 32 15.14 1.41 -25.06
N LEU A 33 16.06 0.87 -24.25
CA LEU A 33 17.49 1.02 -24.47
C LEU A 33 17.91 0.44 -25.83
N GLU A 34 17.41 -0.74 -26.19
CA GLU A 34 17.68 -1.39 -27.46
C GLU A 34 17.19 -0.56 -28.65
N GLY A 35 16.05 0.12 -28.51
CA GLY A 35 15.52 1.06 -29.51
C GLY A 35 16.33 2.36 -29.58
N ALA A 36 16.67 2.93 -28.43
CA ALA A 36 17.43 4.17 -28.30
C ALA A 36 18.84 4.04 -28.90
N LEU A 37 19.51 2.90 -28.69
CA LEU A 37 20.83 2.64 -29.28
C LEU A 37 20.77 2.50 -30.81
N ARG A 38 19.64 2.07 -31.38
CA ARG A 38 19.46 1.96 -32.85
C ARG A 38 19.07 3.28 -33.51
N ASN A 39 18.33 4.14 -32.81
CA ASN A 39 18.00 5.47 -33.31
C ASN A 39 17.97 6.51 -32.17
N PRO A 40 19.13 7.05 -31.77
CA PRO A 40 19.25 7.98 -30.64
C PRO A 40 18.40 9.25 -30.82
N SER A 41 18.26 9.73 -32.05
CA SER A 41 17.51 10.95 -32.36
C SER A 41 16.01 10.88 -32.03
N ALA A 42 15.44 9.67 -31.98
CA ALA A 42 14.04 9.45 -31.67
C ALA A 42 13.79 9.08 -30.20
N ALA A 43 14.85 8.83 -29.41
CA ALA A 43 14.75 8.31 -28.05
C ALA A 43 13.98 9.25 -27.12
N ASP A 44 14.28 10.56 -27.19
CA ASP A 44 13.64 11.57 -26.36
C ASP A 44 12.12 11.66 -26.60
N GLY A 45 11.70 11.53 -27.87
CA GLY A 45 10.28 11.49 -28.24
C GLY A 45 9.53 10.27 -27.72
N GLN A 46 10.24 9.21 -27.34
CA GLN A 46 9.65 7.95 -26.87
C GLN A 46 9.70 7.81 -25.34
N GLN A 47 10.40 8.71 -24.63
CA GLN A 47 10.57 8.65 -23.18
C GLN A 47 9.24 8.75 -22.42
N GLY A 48 8.27 9.52 -22.93
CA GLY A 48 6.91 9.56 -22.35
C GLY A 48 6.19 8.21 -22.42
N ARG A 49 6.35 7.48 -23.54
CA ARG A 49 5.77 6.13 -23.71
C ARG A 49 6.47 5.09 -22.84
N LEU A 50 7.78 5.23 -22.67
CA LEU A 50 8.56 4.43 -21.72
C LEU A 50 7.95 4.52 -20.32
N PHE A 51 7.71 5.73 -19.80
CA PHE A 51 7.17 5.89 -18.44
C PHE A 51 5.74 5.36 -18.30
N ILE A 52 4.91 5.43 -19.34
CA ILE A 52 3.58 4.78 -19.33
C ILE A 52 3.74 3.26 -19.18
N GLY A 53 4.65 2.64 -19.93
CA GLY A 53 4.93 1.20 -19.82
C GLY A 53 5.49 0.81 -18.46
N PHE A 54 6.42 1.61 -17.92
CA PHE A 54 6.99 1.43 -16.59
C PHE A 54 5.92 1.53 -15.50
N ALA A 55 5.08 2.57 -15.54
CA ALA A 55 4.00 2.75 -14.57
C ALA A 55 2.99 1.60 -14.62
N ALA A 56 2.67 1.09 -15.82
CA ALA A 56 1.80 -0.07 -15.96
C ALA A 56 2.44 -1.35 -15.37
N ALA A 57 3.74 -1.57 -15.57
CA ALA A 57 4.46 -2.70 -14.99
C ALA A 57 4.55 -2.59 -13.45
N GLU A 58 4.87 -1.41 -12.92
CA GLU A 58 4.91 -1.12 -11.48
C GLU A 58 3.54 -1.26 -10.82
N LEU A 59 2.45 -0.84 -11.49
CA LEU A 59 1.11 -0.97 -10.94
C LEU A 59 0.79 -2.43 -10.55
N LEU A 60 1.22 -3.41 -11.35
CA LEU A 60 1.05 -4.82 -11.01
C LEU A 60 1.86 -5.20 -9.76
N GLY A 61 3.08 -4.67 -9.60
CA GLY A 61 3.91 -4.88 -8.42
C GLY A 61 3.33 -4.23 -7.17
N LEU A 62 2.85 -3.00 -7.28
CA LEU A 62 2.20 -2.27 -6.20
C LEU A 62 0.88 -2.92 -5.79
N ILE A 63 0.11 -3.47 -6.72
CA ILE A 63 -1.09 -4.26 -6.40
C ILE A 63 -0.71 -5.53 -5.63
N ALA A 64 0.31 -6.26 -6.08
CA ALA A 64 0.79 -7.46 -5.37
C ALA A 64 1.26 -7.14 -3.94
N PHE A 65 2.02 -6.05 -3.78
CA PHE A 65 2.42 -5.52 -2.48
C PHE A 65 1.22 -5.11 -1.62
N ALA A 66 0.27 -4.35 -2.19
CA ALA A 66 -0.93 -3.92 -1.47
C ALA A 66 -1.75 -5.12 -0.99
N VAL A 67 -1.90 -6.15 -1.82
CA VAL A 67 -2.57 -7.41 -1.43
C VAL A 67 -1.83 -8.11 -0.30
N ALA A 68 -0.50 -8.21 -0.36
CA ALA A 68 0.28 -8.79 0.74
C ALA A 68 0.08 -8.00 2.05
N MET A 69 0.10 -6.67 1.99
CA MET A 69 -0.16 -5.80 3.14
C MET A 69 -1.59 -5.92 3.68
N MET A 70 -2.59 -6.00 2.79
CA MET A 70 -3.97 -6.25 3.20
C MET A 70 -4.11 -7.60 3.89
N ILE A 71 -3.47 -8.65 3.39
CA ILE A 71 -3.51 -9.96 4.05
C ILE A 71 -2.90 -9.88 5.46
N LEU A 72 -1.80 -9.15 5.64
CA LEU A 72 -1.12 -9.06 6.94
C LEU A 72 -1.82 -8.15 7.96
N TYR A 73 -2.45 -7.06 7.51
CA TYR A 73 -2.85 -5.97 8.40
C TYR A 73 -4.32 -5.55 8.27
N ALA A 74 -5.04 -5.98 7.23
CA ALA A 74 -6.47 -5.72 7.18
C ALA A 74 -7.19 -6.70 8.13
N PRO A 75 -8.17 -6.23 8.91
CA PRO A 75 -8.97 -7.12 9.75
C PRO A 75 -9.69 -8.14 8.86
N PRO A 76 -9.71 -9.43 9.22
CA PRO A 76 -10.48 -10.42 8.48
C PRO A 76 -11.96 -10.00 8.54
N ALA A 77 -12.67 -10.11 7.42
CA ALA A 77 -14.10 -9.75 7.33
C ALA A 77 -15.02 -10.48 8.33
N ALA A 78 -14.49 -11.44 9.09
CA ALA A 78 -15.12 -12.13 10.20
C ALA A 78 -14.81 -11.51 11.58
N THR A 79 -14.34 -10.27 11.66
CA THR A 79 -14.36 -9.55 12.94
C THR A 79 -15.82 -9.43 13.38
N PRO A 80 -16.19 -9.94 14.57
CA PRO A 80 -17.45 -9.52 15.17
C PRO A 80 -17.37 -8.00 15.33
N ALA A 81 -18.45 -7.31 14.97
CA ALA A 81 -18.53 -5.85 14.88
C ALA A 81 -18.07 -5.09 16.16
N GLU A 82 -17.89 -5.78 17.28
CA GLU A 82 -17.45 -5.25 18.57
C GLU A 82 -16.03 -4.67 18.55
N ALA A 83 -15.10 -5.18 17.74
CA ALA A 83 -13.71 -4.70 17.76
C ALA A 83 -13.52 -3.31 17.11
N VAL A 84 -14.39 -2.94 16.15
CA VAL A 84 -14.29 -1.66 15.42
C VAL A 84 -14.81 -0.48 16.26
N VAL A 85 -15.66 -0.73 17.25
CA VAL A 85 -16.28 0.33 18.07
C VAL A 85 -15.32 0.85 19.14
N VAL A 86 -14.32 0.06 19.55
CA VAL A 86 -13.43 0.41 20.67
C VAL A 86 -12.37 1.44 20.27
N GLU A 87 -11.85 1.40 19.04
CA GLU A 87 -10.84 2.38 18.59
C GLU A 87 -11.41 3.79 18.38
N ALA A 88 -12.69 3.92 18.02
CA ALA A 88 -13.32 5.23 17.82
C ALA A 88 -13.53 6.01 19.13
N ALA A 89 -13.61 5.34 20.29
CA ALA A 89 -13.86 5.96 21.58
C ALA A 89 -12.61 6.62 22.22
N ALA A 90 -11.42 6.38 21.69
CA ALA A 90 -10.17 6.85 22.30
C ALA A 90 -9.73 8.26 21.85
N VAL A 91 -10.48 8.93 20.96
CA VAL A 91 -10.04 10.14 20.25
C VAL A 91 -10.82 11.43 20.63
N GLU A 92 -11.65 11.44 21.67
CA GLU A 92 -12.24 12.71 22.17
C GLU A 92 -12.26 12.81 23.69
N ALA A 93 -11.34 13.61 24.24
CA ALA A 93 -11.63 14.57 25.31
C ALA A 93 -10.41 15.51 25.52
N PRO A 94 -10.46 16.79 25.11
CA PRO A 94 -9.59 17.80 25.69
C PRO A 94 -10.10 18.12 27.11
N VAL A 95 -9.23 17.92 28.10
CA VAL A 95 -9.50 18.18 29.52
C VAL A 95 -9.74 19.69 29.69
N ALA A 96 -10.98 20.08 29.99
CA ALA A 96 -11.30 21.45 30.37
C ALA A 96 -10.75 21.71 31.79
N GLU A 97 -9.94 22.75 31.88
CA GLU A 97 -9.33 23.30 33.10
C GLU A 97 -10.44 23.72 34.10
N GLU A 98 -10.44 23.15 35.30
CA GLU A 98 -11.36 23.52 36.39
C GLU A 98 -11.04 24.94 36.89
N ALA A 99 -11.95 25.89 36.66
CA ALA A 99 -11.92 27.20 37.31
C ALA A 99 -12.32 27.07 38.81
N PRO A 100 -11.70 27.82 39.73
CA PRO A 100 -11.94 27.66 41.16
C PRO A 100 -13.34 28.18 41.56
N ALA A 101 -14.06 27.38 42.33
CA ALA A 101 -15.38 27.69 42.85
C ALA A 101 -15.35 28.97 43.72
N ALA A 102 -16.13 29.97 43.31
CA ALA A 102 -16.43 31.13 44.13
C ALA A 102 -17.34 30.74 45.30
N GLU A 103 -16.82 30.98 46.49
CA GLU A 103 -17.51 31.06 47.78
C GLU A 103 -18.80 31.90 47.64
N LEU A 104 -19.96 31.29 47.91
CA LEU A 104 -21.20 32.02 48.19
C LEU A 104 -21.87 31.41 49.42
N ALA A 105 -21.91 32.24 50.44
CA ALA A 105 -22.60 32.08 51.70
C ALA A 105 -24.07 31.68 51.53
N GLU A 106 -24.55 30.77 52.37
CA GLU A 106 -25.49 31.02 53.49
C GLU A 106 -25.55 29.80 54.42
#